data_AF-A0A8J2YGF6-F1
#
_entry.id   AF-A0A8J2YGF6-F1
#
_cell.length_a   1.000
_cell.length_b   1.000
_cell.length_c   1.000
_cell.angle_alpha   90.00
_cell.angle_beta   90.00
_cell.angle_gamma   90.00
#
_symmetry.space_group_name_H-M   'P 1'
#
loop_
_entity.id
_entity.type
_entity.pdbx_description
1 polymer ?
#
loop_
_entity_poly.entity_id
_entity_poly.type
_entity_poly.pdbx_seq_one_letter_code
_entity_poly.pdbx_strand_id
1 'polypeptide(L)'
;MPTSTTDTDDRTVFEEERRAALDHLDDAWEEAATEGIAPECVAHAALFRSLAEFVASYGEEATAAFAERLPDRIKRGEFTLERSMH
;
A
#
# COMPACT_ATOMS: atom_id res chain seq x y z
N MET A 1 -1.77 21.02 32.05
CA MET A 1 -2.42 19.77 31.60
C MET A 1 -1.57 19.21 30.47
N PRO A 2 -0.99 18.00 30.57
CA PRO A 2 -0.18 17.42 29.51
C PRO A 2 -1.05 16.54 28.58
N THR A 3 -1.23 16.93 27.33
CA THR A 3 -1.83 16.07 26.30
C THR A 3 -1.04 16.24 25.01
N SER A 4 0.15 15.63 24.95
CA SER A 4 0.95 15.57 23.72
C SER A 4 1.72 14.26 23.55
N THR A 5 1.59 13.31 24.49
CA THR A 5 2.29 12.01 24.43
C THR A 5 1.56 10.98 23.55
N THR A 6 0.23 11.05 23.43
CA THR A 6 -0.57 10.01 22.75
C THR A 6 -0.44 10.05 21.21
N ASP A 7 -0.43 11.23 20.58
CA ASP A 7 -0.36 11.37 19.10
C ASP A 7 0.96 10.85 18.47
N THR A 8 2.06 10.88 19.23
CA THR A 8 3.35 10.35 18.76
C THR A 8 3.39 8.82 18.82
N ASP A 9 2.74 8.22 19.81
CA ASP A 9 2.64 6.76 20.01
C ASP A 9 1.76 6.12 18.92
N ASP A 10 0.61 6.73 18.59
CA ASP A 10 -0.28 6.24 17.53
C ASP A 10 0.38 6.27 16.14
N ARG A 11 1.17 7.31 15.83
CA ARG A 11 1.87 7.40 14.55
C ARG A 11 2.98 6.37 14.39
N THR A 12 3.73 6.09 15.47
CA THR A 12 4.77 5.05 15.42
C THR A 12 4.15 3.67 15.27
N VAL A 13 3.03 3.39 15.95
CA VAL A 13 2.31 2.12 15.80
C VAL A 13 1.81 1.93 14.36
N PHE A 14 1.21 2.96 13.76
CA PHE A 14 0.77 2.89 12.36
C PHE A 14 1.93 2.65 11.38
N GLU A 15 3.08 3.29 11.59
CA GLU A 15 4.28 3.08 10.78
C GLU A 15 4.84 1.65 10.91
N GLU A 16 4.81 1.09 12.12
CA GLU A 16 5.20 -0.29 12.41
C GLU A 16 4.24 -1.30 11.77
N GLU A 17 2.92 -1.12 11.94
CA GLU A 17 1.90 -1.95 11.31
C GLU A 17 2.01 -1.91 9.78
N ARG A 18 2.22 -0.72 9.22
CA ARG A 18 2.41 -0.56 7.78
C ARG A 18 3.68 -1.27 7.29
N ARG A 19 4.77 -1.24 8.07
CA ARG A 19 6.01 -1.95 7.72
C ARG A 19 5.82 -3.47 7.81
N ALA A 20 5.20 -3.97 8.87
CA ALA A 20 4.88 -5.39 9.00
C ALA A 20 3.96 -5.88 7.86
N ALA A 21 2.98 -5.07 7.44
CA ALA A 21 2.14 -5.40 6.30
C ALA A 21 2.90 -5.45 4.97
N LEU A 22 3.92 -4.59 4.80
CA LEU A 22 4.80 -4.64 3.63
C LEU A 22 5.65 -5.90 3.63
N ASP A 23 6.25 -6.26 4.77
CA ASP A 23 7.05 -7.48 4.90
C ASP A 23 6.19 -8.73 4.58
N HIS A 24 4.94 -8.77 5.03
CA HIS A 24 4.00 -9.84 4.66
C HIS A 24 3.67 -9.90 3.17
N LEU A 25 3.63 -8.76 2.48
CA LEU A 25 3.43 -8.74 1.04
C LEU A 25 4.69 -9.21 0.30
N ASP A 26 5.88 -8.84 0.78
CA ASP A 26 7.14 -9.29 0.20
C ASP A 26 7.28 -10.83 0.33
N ASP A 27 6.99 -11.39 1.50
CA ASP A 27 6.96 -12.85 1.71
C ASP A 27 5.99 -13.55 0.73
N ALA A 28 4.81 -12.97 0.52
CA ALA A 28 3.82 -13.51 -0.42
C ALA A 28 4.31 -13.47 -1.88
N TRP A 29 5.13 -12.48 -2.25
CA TRP A 29 5.76 -12.42 -3.57
C TRP A 29 6.84 -13.49 -3.75
N GLU A 30 7.64 -13.73 -2.72
CA GLU A 30 8.67 -14.78 -2.72
C GLU A 30 8.04 -16.18 -2.81
N GLU A 31 6.94 -16.41 -2.08
CA GLU A 31 6.18 -17.66 -2.14
C GLU A 31 5.57 -17.86 -3.54
N ALA A 32 4.90 -16.84 -4.08
CA ALA A 32 4.32 -16.89 -5.42
C ALA A 32 5.38 -17.16 -6.50
N ALA A 33 6.58 -16.56 -6.37
CA ALA A 33 7.70 -16.83 -7.26
C ALA A 33 8.17 -18.30 -7.19
N THR A 34 8.17 -18.89 -5.99
CA THR A 34 8.49 -20.30 -5.77
C THR A 34 7.47 -21.23 -6.44
N GLU A 35 6.20 -20.81 -6.52
CA GLU A 35 5.13 -21.52 -7.24
C GLU A 35 5.14 -21.28 -8.77
N GLY A 36 6.04 -20.41 -9.26
CA GLY A 36 6.12 -20.06 -10.68
C GLY A 36 5.08 -19.04 -11.15
N ILE A 37 4.46 -18.31 -10.21
CA ILE A 37 3.52 -17.22 -10.50
C ILE A 37 4.33 -15.97 -10.83
N ALA A 38 3.98 -15.31 -11.95
CA ALA A 38 4.63 -14.07 -12.35
C ALA A 38 4.37 -12.94 -11.33
N PRO A 39 5.38 -12.16 -10.91
CA PRO A 39 5.22 -11.04 -9.98
C PRO A 39 4.16 -10.02 -10.41
N GLU A 40 3.99 -9.80 -11.71
CA GLU A 40 2.98 -8.91 -12.27
C GLU A 40 1.55 -9.43 -12.00
N CYS A 41 1.34 -10.74 -11.97
CA CYS A 41 0.05 -11.34 -11.62
C CYS A 41 -0.28 -11.09 -10.15
N VAL A 42 0.71 -11.24 -9.26
CA VAL A 42 0.56 -10.98 -7.82
C VAL A 42 0.27 -9.49 -7.58
N ALA A 43 0.95 -8.59 -8.31
CA ALA A 43 0.69 -7.15 -8.24
C ALA A 43 -0.75 -6.78 -8.64
N HIS A 44 -1.27 -7.37 -9.72
CA HIS A 44 -2.67 -7.14 -10.10
C HIS A 44 -3.65 -7.68 -9.06
N ALA A 45 -3.39 -8.86 -8.49
CA ALA A 45 -4.22 -9.46 -7.46
C ALA A 45 -4.24 -8.62 -6.17
N ALA A 46 -3.06 -8.14 -5.74
CA ALA A 46 -2.93 -7.27 -4.57
C ALA A 46 -3.65 -5.94 -4.79
N LEU A 47 -3.49 -5.30 -5.95
CA LEU A 47 -4.20 -4.06 -6.27
C LEU A 47 -5.72 -4.26 -6.21
N PHE A 48 -6.23 -5.35 -6.79
CA PHE A 48 -7.65 -5.68 -6.71
C PHE A 48 -8.10 -5.84 -5.26
N ARG A 49 -7.34 -6.59 -4.45
CA ARG A 49 -7.68 -6.81 -3.04
C ARG A 49 -7.67 -5.50 -2.25
N SER A 50 -6.68 -4.63 -2.47
CA SER A 50 -6.61 -3.32 -1.82
C SER A 50 -7.81 -2.44 -2.17
N LEU A 51 -8.20 -2.39 -3.45
CA LEU A 51 -9.38 -1.63 -3.88
C LEU A 51 -10.68 -2.21 -3.29
N ALA A 52 -10.82 -3.54 -3.25
CA ALA A 52 -11.96 -4.20 -2.62
C ALA A 52 -12.06 -3.87 -1.11
N GLU A 53 -10.92 -3.82 -0.42
CA GLU A 53 -10.87 -3.43 0.99
C GLU A 53 -11.26 -1.96 1.20
N PHE A 54 -10.82 -1.06 0.31
CA PHE A 54 -11.23 0.34 0.36
C PHE A 54 -12.73 0.52 0.10
N VAL A 55 -13.29 -0.22 -0.85
CA VAL A 55 -14.74 -0.20 -1.09
C VAL A 55 -15.49 -0.74 0.12
N ALA A 56 -15.02 -1.82 0.75
CA ALA A 56 -15.64 -2.38 1.94
C ALA A 56 -15.60 -1.43 3.14
N SER A 57 -14.49 -0.72 3.34
CA SER A 57 -14.27 0.19 4.47
C SER A 57 -14.90 1.58 4.27
N TYR A 58 -14.90 2.10 3.05
CA TYR A 58 -15.23 3.51 2.75
C TYR A 58 -16.34 3.69 1.71
N GLY A 59 -16.72 2.64 0.99
CA GLY A 59 -17.71 2.69 -0.09
C GLY A 59 -17.12 2.95 -1.48
N GLU A 60 -17.94 2.70 -2.51
CA GLU A 60 -17.55 2.78 -3.92
C GLU A 60 -17.16 4.21 -4.33
N GLU A 61 -17.99 5.21 -4.02
CA GLU A 61 -17.74 6.62 -4.38
C GLU A 61 -16.46 7.17 -3.75
N ALA A 62 -16.22 6.89 -2.47
CA ALA A 62 -15.00 7.33 -1.78
C ALA A 62 -13.74 6.69 -2.39
N THR A 63 -13.84 5.41 -2.77
CA THR A 63 -12.75 4.68 -3.42
C THR A 63 -12.49 5.19 -4.83
N ALA A 64 -13.55 5.52 -5.59
CA ALA A 64 -13.42 6.12 -6.92
C ALA A 64 -12.71 7.48 -6.86
N ALA A 65 -13.14 8.37 -5.96
CA ALA A 65 -12.49 9.67 -5.75
C ALA A 65 -11.04 9.56 -5.25
N PHE A 66 -10.70 8.49 -4.54
CA PHE A 66 -9.30 8.16 -4.23
C PHE A 66 -8.53 7.75 -5.49
N ALA A 67 -9.10 6.85 -6.30
CA ALA A 67 -8.47 6.30 -7.49
C ALA A 67 -8.22 7.35 -8.59
N GLU A 68 -9.08 8.37 -8.72
CA GLU A 68 -8.92 9.49 -9.67
C GLU A 68 -7.57 10.21 -9.53
N ARG A 69 -6.98 10.20 -8.33
CA ARG A 69 -5.69 10.84 -8.05
C ARG A 69 -4.49 9.96 -8.39
N LEU A 70 -4.67 8.65 -8.55
CA LEU A 70 -3.57 7.71 -8.80
C LEU A 70 -2.80 7.99 -10.10
N PRO A 71 -3.44 8.30 -11.25
CA PRO A 71 -2.70 8.59 -12.48
C PRO A 71 -1.70 9.74 -12.32
N ASP A 72 -2.09 10.81 -11.62
CA ASP A 72 -1.21 11.96 -11.40
C ASP A 72 -0.05 11.62 -10.47
N ARG A 73 -0.30 10.82 -9.43
CA ARG A 73 0.74 10.33 -8.51
C ARG A 73 1.74 9.41 -9.20
N ILE A 74 1.26 8.51 -10.07
CA ILE A 74 2.10 7.65 -10.90
C ILE A 74 2.99 8.48 -11.83
N LYS A 75 2.42 9.47 -12.54
CA LYS A 75 3.19 10.36 -13.43
C LYS A 75 4.24 11.20 -12.70
N ARG A 76 4.01 11.51 -11.42
CA ARG A 76 4.98 12.19 -10.54
C ARG A 76 6.11 11.28 -10.06
N GLY A 77 6.01 9.97 -10.33
CA GLY A 77 7.00 8.97 -9.93
C GLY A 77 6.91 8.60 -8.45
N GLU A 78 5.76 8.79 -7.80
CA GLU A 78 5.58 8.46 -6.38
C GLU A 78 5.74 6.96 -6.07
N PHE A 79 5.57 6.11 -7.09
CA PHE A 79 5.69 4.65 -6.99
C PHE A 79 6.95 4.11 -7.68
N THR A 80 7.81 4.98 -8.19
CA THR A 80 9.09 4.59 -8.78
C THR A 80 10.10 4.41 -7.65
N LEU A 81 10.29 3.16 -7.21
CA LEU A 81 11.22 2.82 -6.12
C LEU A 81 12.69 3.05 -6.52
N GLU A 82 13.01 2.84 -7.80
CA GLU A 82 14.30 3.22 -8.39
C GLU A 82 14.22 4.61 -9.02
N ARG A 83 14.18 5.67 -8.21
CA ARG A 83 14.74 6.94 -8.69
C ARG A 83 16.26 6.74 -8.69
N SER A 84 16.77 6.08 -9.71
CA SER A 84 18.20 6.01 -9.98
C SER A 84 18.69 7.46 -9.95
N MET A 85 19.50 7.81 -8.95
CA MET A 85 20.21 9.07 -8.93
C MET A 85 21.08 9.09 -10.19
N HIS A 86 20.61 9.82 -11.20
CA HIS A 86 21.44 10.28 -12.29
C HIS A 86 21.48 11.80 -12.23
#